data_AF-A0A931QZ76-F1
#
_entry.id   AF-A0A931QZ76-F1
#
_cell.length_a   1.000
_cell.length_b   1.000
_cell.length_c   1.000
_cell.angle_alpha   90.00
_cell.angle_beta   90.00
_cell.angle_gamma   90.00
#
_symmetry.space_group_name_H-M   'P 1'
#
loop_
_entity.id
_entity.type
_entity.pdbx_description
1 polymer ?
#
loop_
_entity_poly.entity_id
_entity_poly.type
_entity_poly.pdbx_seq_one_letter_code
_entity_poly.pdbx_strand_id
1 'polypeptide(L)'
;MALSALAAAVPLVVLLVLMGGLRKPGWISAAWGLATAAALAVAIWRMPPSYAVWSALYGFVYALWPILWIVFAALWLYNLAVDTGKFDLLRRWMAEHASGDARIQAILVAFCFGALLEGMAGFGAPVAVAAFLLVGLGFNARQAVIVSLIANT
;
A
#
# COMPACT_ATOMS: atom_id res chain seq x y z
N MET A 1 12.75 29.51 -8.28
CA MET A 1 12.10 28.20 -8.58
C MET A 1 12.92 27.03 -8.04
N ALA A 2 14.21 26.88 -8.39
CA ALA A 2 15.04 25.77 -7.89
C ALA A 2 15.16 25.69 -6.35
N LEU A 3 15.33 26.82 -5.65
CA LEU A 3 15.41 26.87 -4.18
C LEU A 3 14.11 26.39 -3.49
N SER A 4 12.94 26.77 -4.03
CA SER A 4 11.64 26.32 -3.51
C SER A 4 11.41 24.84 -3.77
N ALA A 5 11.87 24.32 -4.92
CA ALA A 5 11.78 22.90 -5.24
C ALA A 5 12.65 22.05 -4.30
N LEU A 6 13.88 22.50 -4.00
CA LEU A 6 14.76 21.84 -3.04
C LEU A 6 14.15 21.84 -1.64
N ALA A 7 13.57 22.96 -1.19
CA ALA A 7 12.87 23.03 0.08
C ALA A 7 11.67 22.07 0.13
N ALA A 8 10.90 21.95 -0.95
CA ALA A 8 9.75 21.05 -1.03
C ALA A 8 10.14 19.56 -1.04
N ALA A 9 11.38 19.24 -1.44
CA ALA A 9 11.89 17.86 -1.40
C ALA A 9 12.27 17.39 0.02
N VAL A 10 12.51 18.30 0.96
CA VAL A 10 13.00 17.97 2.31
C VAL A 10 12.09 16.99 3.07
N PRO A 11 10.75 17.18 3.15
CA PRO A 11 9.87 16.23 3.84
C PRO A 11 9.90 14.83 3.22
N LEU A 12 10.03 14.76 1.89
CA LEU A 12 10.16 13.52 1.13
C LEU A 12 11.46 12.79 1.47
N VAL A 13 12.59 13.52 1.50
CA VAL A 13 13.89 12.96 1.89
C VAL A 13 13.85 12.46 3.34
N VAL A 14 13.26 13.23 4.25
CA VAL A 14 13.10 12.84 5.66
C VAL A 14 12.32 11.52 5.77
N LEU A 15 11.21 11.39 5.04
CA LEU A 15 10.39 10.18 5.04
C LEU A 15 11.16 8.98 4.48
N LEU A 16 11.86 9.14 3.35
CA LEU A 16 12.66 8.09 2.71
C LEU A 16 13.83 7.65 3.59
N VAL A 17 14.52 8.58 4.26
CA VAL A 17 15.63 8.25 5.16
C VAL A 17 15.12 7.54 6.41
N LEU A 18 14.00 7.97 6.98
CA LEU A 18 13.41 7.33 8.16
C LEU A 18 12.90 5.92 7.87
N MET A 19 12.20 5.72 6.75
CA MET A 19 11.66 4.40 6.39
C MET A 19 12.71 3.48 5.76
N GLY A 20 13.45 3.96 4.76
CA GLY A 20 14.41 3.16 4.02
C GLY A 20 15.74 2.97 4.75
N GLY A 21 16.32 4.07 5.24
CA GLY A 21 17.62 4.06 5.91
C GLY A 21 17.54 3.57 7.35
N LEU A 22 16.72 4.24 8.17
CA LEU A 22 16.61 3.98 9.61
C LEU A 22 15.60 2.89 9.98
N ARG A 23 14.84 2.37 9.00
CA ARG A 23 13.81 1.33 9.17
C ARG A 23 12.84 1.62 10.31
N LYS A 24 12.49 2.89 10.50
CA LYS A 24 11.49 3.32 11.48
C LYS A 24 10.08 2.95 11.00
N PRO A 25 9.16 2.65 11.92
CA PRO A 25 7.81 2.26 11.54
C PRO A 25 7.10 3.43 10.83
N GLY A 26 6.28 3.10 9.83
CA GLY A 26 5.71 4.09 8.91
C GLY A 26 4.95 5.23 9.59
N TRP A 27 4.24 4.96 10.68
CA TRP A 27 3.53 5.99 11.44
C TRP A 27 4.46 7.05 12.05
N ILE A 28 5.64 6.67 12.53
CA ILE A 28 6.66 7.61 13.05
C ILE A 28 7.23 8.44 11.90
N SER A 29 7.56 7.79 10.79
CA SER A 29 8.12 8.45 9.60
C SER A 29 7.13 9.45 9.00
N ALA A 30 5.84 9.10 8.95
CA ALA A 30 4.77 9.98 8.50
C ALA A 30 4.59 11.19 9.42
N ALA A 31 4.64 11.01 10.75
CA ALA A 31 4.56 12.10 11.71
C ALA A 31 5.72 13.11 11.54
N TRP A 32 6.95 12.61 11.38
CA TRP A 32 8.11 13.48 11.11
C TRP A 32 8.04 14.15 9.72
N GLY A 33 7.52 13.46 8.71
CA GLY A 33 7.25 14.03 7.40
C GLY A 33 6.24 15.18 7.47
N LEU A 34 5.15 15.00 8.20
CA LEU A 34 4.14 16.04 8.42
C LEU A 34 4.72 17.23 9.20
N ALA A 35 5.48 16.96 10.27
CA ALA A 35 6.09 18.01 11.08
C ALA A 35 7.07 18.86 10.27
N THR A 36 7.93 18.21 9.46
CA THR A 36 8.88 18.91 8.60
C THR A 36 8.18 19.67 7.48
N ALA A 37 7.14 19.11 6.86
CA ALA A 37 6.33 19.81 5.87
C ALA A 37 5.63 21.05 6.44
N ALA A 38 5.02 20.93 7.63
CA ALA A 38 4.36 22.05 8.31
C ALA A 38 5.35 23.15 8.71
N ALA A 39 6.52 22.77 9.25
CA ALA A 39 7.56 23.71 9.61
C ALA A 39 8.06 24.50 8.40
N LEU A 40 8.30 23.84 7.28
CA LEU A 40 8.76 24.50 6.04
C LEU A 40 7.67 25.39 5.44
N ALA A 41 6.41 24.94 5.43
CA ALA A 41 5.26 25.73 4.94
C ALA A 41 5.13 27.08 5.68
N VAL A 42 5.28 27.07 7.01
CA VAL A 42 5.19 28.28 7.83
C VAL A 42 6.48 29.12 7.71
N ALA A 43 7.66 28.50 7.77
CA ALA A 43 8.93 29.23 7.81
C ALA A 43 9.36 29.80 6.45
N ILE A 44 9.22 29.03 5.36
CA ILE A 44 9.72 29.41 4.02
C ILE A 44 8.63 30.10 3.22
N TRP A 45 7.43 29.53 3.18
CA TRP A 45 6.31 30.07 2.40
C TRP A 45 5.43 31.05 3.17
N ARG A 46 5.76 31.33 4.44
CA ARG A 46 5.03 32.27 5.32
C ARG A 46 3.54 31.99 5.38
N MET A 47 3.16 30.72 5.27
CA MET A 47 1.77 30.28 5.38
C MET A 47 1.26 30.54 6.80
N PRO A 48 0.08 31.17 6.97
CA PRO A 48 -0.51 31.33 8.30
C PRO A 48 -0.69 29.95 8.98
N PRO A 49 -0.28 29.80 10.26
CA PRO A 49 -0.33 28.52 10.96
C PRO A 49 -1.73 27.89 10.99
N SER A 50 -2.77 28.72 10.99
CA SER A 50 -4.16 28.28 10.89
C SER A 50 -4.42 27.46 9.63
N TYR A 51 -3.96 27.93 8.47
CA TYR A 51 -4.13 27.18 7.22
C TYR A 51 -3.27 25.92 7.18
N ALA A 52 -2.10 25.90 7.81
CA ALA A 52 -1.28 24.69 7.90
C ALA A 52 -2.00 23.57 8.67
N VAL A 53 -2.67 23.93 9.78
CA VAL A 53 -3.51 23.00 10.55
C VAL A 53 -4.72 22.55 9.74
N TRP A 54 -5.42 23.46 9.08
CA TRP A 54 -6.57 23.10 8.23
C TRP A 54 -6.20 22.18 7.08
N SER A 55 -5.04 22.41 6.44
CA SER A 55 -4.51 21.54 5.39
C SER A 55 -4.19 20.13 5.91
N ALA A 56 -3.54 20.04 7.08
CA ALA A 56 -3.26 18.76 7.73
C ALA A 56 -4.55 18.01 8.11
N LEU A 57 -5.55 18.71 8.67
CA LEU A 57 -6.85 18.14 8.99
C LEU A 57 -7.60 17.68 7.74
N TYR A 58 -7.56 18.47 6.68
CA TYR A 58 -8.15 18.08 5.39
C TYR A 58 -7.52 16.81 4.86
N GLY A 59 -6.18 16.72 4.85
CA GLY A 59 -5.45 15.51 4.47
C GLY A 59 -5.80 14.31 5.36
N PHE A 60 -5.97 14.52 6.67
CA PHE A 60 -6.40 13.49 7.60
C PHE A 60 -7.80 12.97 7.29
N VAL A 61 -8.78 13.86 7.10
CA VAL A 61 -10.17 13.47 6.75
C VAL A 61 -10.20 12.78 5.38
N TYR A 62 -9.40 13.25 4.43
CA TYR A 62 -9.27 12.61 3.12
C TYR A 62 -8.58 11.24 3.23
N ALA A 63 -7.64 11.04 4.13
CA ALA A 63 -7.11 9.69 4.39
C ALA A 63 -8.17 8.80 5.06
N LEU A 64 -8.97 9.36 5.95
CA LEU A 64 -9.91 8.60 6.76
C LEU A 64 -11.17 8.19 5.98
N TRP A 65 -11.67 9.05 5.08
CA TRP A 65 -12.94 8.81 4.39
C TRP A 65 -12.77 7.88 3.17
N PRO A 66 -12.18 8.29 2.04
CA PRO A 66 -12.03 7.42 0.87
C PRO A 66 -11.12 6.23 1.10
N ILE A 67 -9.97 6.38 1.77
CA ILE A 67 -9.01 5.26 1.89
C ILE A 67 -9.56 4.17 2.81
N LEU A 68 -10.10 4.51 3.99
CA LEU A 68 -10.67 3.49 4.87
C LEU A 68 -11.91 2.83 4.25
N TRP A 69 -12.74 3.58 3.52
CA TRP A 69 -13.92 2.99 2.87
C TRP A 69 -13.53 1.96 1.82
N ILE A 70 -12.47 2.24 1.05
CA ILE A 70 -11.89 1.30 0.07
C ILE A 70 -11.35 0.05 0.78
N VAL A 71 -10.49 0.23 1.79
CA VAL A 71 -9.88 -0.90 2.52
C VAL A 71 -10.95 -1.74 3.22
N PHE A 72 -11.97 -1.10 3.80
CA PHE A 72 -13.09 -1.76 4.44
C PHE A 72 -13.90 -2.60 3.44
N ALA A 73 -14.27 -2.03 2.30
CA ALA A 73 -15.00 -2.75 1.25
C ALA A 73 -14.19 -3.94 0.70
N ALA A 74 -12.88 -3.76 0.50
CA ALA A 74 -11.99 -4.82 0.04
C ALA A 74 -11.84 -5.95 1.08
N LEU A 75 -11.62 -5.61 2.36
CA LEU A 75 -11.54 -6.58 3.44
C LEU A 75 -12.86 -7.30 3.69
N TRP A 76 -13.99 -6.59 3.58
CA TRP A 76 -15.31 -7.22 3.62
C TRP A 76 -15.43 -8.24 2.50
N LEU A 77 -15.16 -7.84 1.25
CA LEU A 77 -15.25 -8.73 0.10
C LEU A 77 -14.34 -9.95 0.26
N TYR A 78 -13.13 -9.75 0.75
CA TYR A 78 -12.19 -10.83 1.07
C TYR A 78 -12.74 -11.77 2.15
N ASN A 79 -13.17 -11.26 3.30
CA ASN A 79 -13.73 -12.07 4.38
C ASN A 79 -14.98 -12.82 3.93
N LEU A 80 -15.84 -12.18 3.15
CA LEU A 80 -17.02 -12.82 2.57
C LEU A 80 -16.63 -13.96 1.60
N ALA A 81 -15.59 -13.77 0.79
CA ALA A 81 -15.08 -14.82 -0.11
C ALA A 81 -14.50 -16.01 0.66
N VAL A 82 -13.83 -15.74 1.79
CA VAL A 82 -13.29 -16.76 2.70
C VAL A 82 -14.42 -17.51 3.41
N ASP A 83 -15.35 -16.80 4.06
CA ASP A 83 -16.46 -17.38 4.83
C ASP A 83 -17.42 -18.20 3.94
N THR A 84 -17.61 -17.79 2.69
CA THR A 84 -18.46 -18.53 1.74
C THR A 84 -17.78 -19.76 1.14
N GLY A 85 -16.52 -20.06 1.51
CA GLY A 85 -15.74 -21.17 0.95
C GLY A 85 -15.42 -21.02 -0.54
N LYS A 86 -15.82 -19.90 -1.17
CA LYS A 86 -15.52 -19.59 -2.56
C LYS A 86 -14.03 -19.35 -2.77
N PHE A 87 -13.32 -18.93 -1.74
CA PHE A 87 -11.87 -18.81 -1.78
C PHE A 87 -11.19 -20.17 -1.91
N ASP A 88 -11.66 -21.18 -1.19
CA ASP A 88 -11.18 -22.57 -1.35
C ASP A 88 -11.59 -23.16 -2.69
N LEU A 89 -12.78 -22.81 -3.20
CA LEU A 89 -13.20 -23.17 -4.56
C LEU A 89 -12.27 -22.55 -5.61
N LEU A 90 -11.93 -21.26 -5.47
CA LEU A 90 -11.00 -20.56 -6.36
C LEU A 90 -9.60 -21.19 -6.29
N ARG A 91 -9.13 -21.53 -5.09
CA ARG A 91 -7.87 -22.23 -4.87
C ARG A 91 -7.85 -23.62 -5.51
N ARG A 92 -8.92 -24.41 -5.36
CA ARG A 92 -9.06 -25.75 -5.96
C ARG A 92 -9.19 -25.65 -7.48
N TRP A 93 -10.00 -24.71 -7.98
CA TRP A 93 -10.12 -24.45 -9.41
C TRP A 93 -8.77 -24.02 -10.01
N MET A 94 -8.01 -23.16 -9.33
CA MET A 94 -6.64 -22.83 -9.75
C MET A 94 -5.70 -24.03 -9.68
N ALA A 95 -5.78 -24.89 -8.67
CA ALA A 95 -4.93 -26.08 -8.58
C ALA A 95 -5.27 -27.15 -9.64
N GLU A 96 -6.55 -27.26 -10.01
CA GLU A 96 -7.05 -28.28 -10.95
C GLU A 96 -7.05 -27.82 -12.41
N HIS A 97 -7.35 -26.54 -12.68
CA HIS A 97 -7.53 -26.00 -14.03
C HIS A 97 -6.45 -25.00 -14.45
N ALA A 98 -5.81 -24.31 -13.52
CA ALA A 98 -4.55 -23.65 -13.86
C ALA A 98 -3.48 -24.74 -13.90
N SER A 99 -2.85 -24.91 -15.07
CA SER A 99 -1.75 -25.83 -15.29
C SER A 99 -0.90 -26.04 -14.04
N GLY A 100 -0.59 -27.30 -13.68
CA GLY A 100 0.13 -27.68 -12.46
C GLY A 100 1.55 -27.11 -12.30
N ASP A 101 1.94 -26.15 -13.15
CA ASP A 101 3.14 -25.35 -13.03
C ASP A 101 2.93 -24.19 -12.05
N ALA A 102 3.72 -24.21 -10.97
CA ALA A 102 3.78 -23.14 -9.97
C ALA A 102 3.98 -21.75 -10.60
N ARG A 103 4.65 -21.64 -11.75
CA ARG A 103 4.86 -20.35 -12.42
C ARG A 103 3.55 -19.69 -12.89
N ILE A 104 2.62 -20.50 -13.40
CA ILE A 104 1.34 -20.00 -13.91
C ILE A 104 0.45 -19.57 -12.75
N GLN A 105 0.44 -20.35 -11.66
CA GLN A 105 -0.25 -19.98 -10.42
C GLN A 105 0.30 -18.68 -9.83
N ALA A 106 1.63 -18.52 -9.87
CA ALA A 106 2.27 -17.30 -9.42
C ALA A 106 1.83 -16.07 -10.22
N ILE A 107 1.71 -16.18 -11.55
CA ILE A 107 1.21 -15.09 -12.40
C ILE A 107 -0.27 -14.79 -12.10
N LEU A 108 -1.12 -15.81 -12.02
CA LEU A 108 -2.56 -15.61 -11.75
C LEU A 108 -2.81 -14.90 -10.41
N VAL A 109 -2.07 -15.27 -9.37
CA VAL A 109 -2.26 -14.70 -8.03
C VAL A 109 -1.51 -13.38 -7.86
N ALA A 110 -0.21 -13.35 -8.16
CA ALA A 110 0.62 -12.17 -7.94
C ALA A 110 0.26 -11.03 -8.89
N PHE A 111 0.01 -11.35 -10.16
CA PHE A 111 -0.21 -10.36 -11.21
C PHE A 111 -1.71 -10.12 -11.44
N CYS A 112 -2.50 -11.13 -11.83
CA CYS A 112 -3.90 -10.89 -12.20
C CYS A 112 -4.77 -10.53 -10.99
N PHE A 113 -4.72 -11.32 -9.91
CA PHE A 113 -5.49 -11.07 -8.70
C PHE A 113 -4.94 -9.87 -7.92
N GLY A 114 -3.61 -9.75 -7.82
CA GLY A 114 -2.93 -8.58 -7.27
C GLY A 114 -3.37 -7.28 -7.97
N ALA A 115 -3.32 -7.23 -9.30
CA ALA A 115 -3.72 -6.04 -10.07
C ALA A 115 -5.22 -5.75 -10.00
N LEU A 116 -6.08 -6.76 -9.90
CA LEU A 116 -7.52 -6.55 -9.65
C LEU A 116 -7.73 -5.86 -8.30
N LEU A 117 -7.05 -6.36 -7.26
CA LEU A 117 -7.08 -5.74 -5.94
C LEU A 117 -6.44 -4.35 -5.95
N GLU A 118 -5.37 -4.10 -6.71
CA GLU A 118 -4.75 -2.79 -6.92
C GLU A 118 -5.73 -1.80 -7.55
N GLY A 119 -6.47 -2.24 -8.58
CA GLY A 119 -7.51 -1.43 -9.22
C GLY A 119 -8.68 -1.08 -8.30
N MET A 120 -8.95 -1.91 -7.28
CA MET A 120 -9.98 -1.62 -6.27
C MET A 120 -9.43 -0.84 -5.07
N ALA A 121 -8.22 -1.16 -4.61
CA ALA A 121 -7.62 -0.63 -3.39
C ALA A 121 -6.87 0.69 -3.62
N GLY A 122 -6.33 0.92 -4.82
CA GLY A 122 -5.61 2.12 -5.23
C GLY A 122 -4.26 2.36 -4.55
N PHE A 123 -3.88 1.52 -3.57
CA PHE A 123 -2.66 1.66 -2.77
C PHE A 123 -2.11 0.27 -2.45
N GLY A 124 -0.78 0.09 -2.43
CA GLY A 124 -0.02 -1.18 -2.40
C GLY A 124 -0.27 -2.20 -1.27
N ALA A 125 -1.42 -2.17 -0.59
CA ALA A 125 -1.97 -3.24 0.23
C ALA A 125 -2.18 -4.59 -0.51
N PRO A 126 -2.54 -4.64 -1.81
CA PRO A 126 -2.74 -5.88 -2.57
C PRO A 126 -1.52 -6.79 -2.60
N VAL A 127 -0.31 -6.22 -2.65
CA VAL A 127 0.95 -6.97 -2.64
C VAL A 127 1.04 -7.89 -1.43
N ALA A 128 0.62 -7.42 -0.26
CA ALA A 128 0.62 -8.20 0.98
C ALA A 128 -0.39 -9.35 0.92
N VAL A 129 -1.59 -9.09 0.37
CA VAL A 129 -2.64 -10.11 0.23
C VAL A 129 -2.20 -11.18 -0.78
N ALA A 130 -1.71 -10.79 -1.96
CA ALA A 130 -1.23 -11.72 -2.97
C ALA A 130 -0.06 -12.57 -2.46
N ALA A 131 0.88 -11.99 -1.70
CA ALA A 131 1.98 -12.73 -1.10
C ALA A 131 1.48 -13.76 -0.08
N PHE A 132 0.50 -13.40 0.76
CA PHE A 132 -0.11 -14.33 1.71
C PHE A 132 -0.79 -15.52 1.00
N LEU A 133 -1.47 -15.26 -0.11
CA LEU A 133 -2.12 -16.30 -0.91
C LEU A 133 -1.13 -17.27 -1.56
N LEU A 134 -0.01 -16.76 -2.08
CA LEU A 134 1.07 -17.60 -2.62
C LEU A 134 1.69 -18.49 -1.53
N VAL A 135 1.88 -17.98 -0.32
CA VAL A 135 2.34 -18.79 0.82
C VAL A 135 1.32 -19.90 1.13
N GLY A 136 0.02 -19.58 1.11
CA GLY A 136 -1.05 -20.56 1.26
C GLY A 136 -1.05 -21.65 0.18
N LEU A 137 -0.57 -21.34 -1.02
CA LEU A 137 -0.39 -22.28 -2.14
C LEU A 137 0.88 -23.14 -2.05
N GLY A 138 1.73 -22.93 -1.03
CA GLY A 138 2.95 -23.73 -0.81
C GLY A 138 4.25 -23.07 -1.28
N PHE A 139 4.21 -21.79 -1.68
CA PHE A 139 5.42 -21.05 -2.03
C PHE A 139 6.18 -20.64 -0.76
N ASN A 140 7.51 -20.59 -0.85
CA ASN A 140 8.31 -20.03 0.24
C ASN A 140 7.96 -18.56 0.46
N ALA A 141 7.83 -18.13 1.72
CA ALA A 141 7.47 -16.75 2.08
C ALA A 141 8.33 -15.69 1.37
N ARG A 142 9.63 -15.93 1.23
CA ARG A 142 10.53 -15.02 0.50
C ARG A 142 10.17 -14.94 -0.98
N GLN A 143 9.91 -16.07 -1.63
CA GLN A 143 9.56 -16.12 -3.06
C GLN A 143 8.21 -15.48 -3.31
N ALA A 144 7.22 -15.76 -2.46
CA ALA A 144 5.90 -15.14 -2.52
C ALA A 144 5.98 -13.61 -2.47
N VAL A 145 6.70 -13.05 -1.47
CA VAL A 145 6.87 -11.60 -1.33
C VAL A 145 7.61 -11.00 -2.52
N ILE A 146 8.69 -11.62 -3.00
CA ILE A 146 9.44 -11.11 -4.15
C ILE A 146 8.58 -11.11 -5.42
N VAL A 147 7.87 -12.20 -5.69
CA VAL A 147 7.02 -12.31 -6.90
C VAL A 147 5.86 -11.32 -6.83
N SER A 148 5.22 -11.16 -5.68
CA SER A 148 4.17 -10.15 -5.50
C SER A 148 4.70 -8.71 -5.62
N LEU A 149 5.92 -8.43 -5.14
CA LEU A 149 6.54 -7.11 -5.30
C LEU A 149 6.91 -6.81 -6.76
N ILE A 150 7.41 -7.80 -7.49
CA ILE A 150 7.72 -7.65 -8.92
C ILE A 150 6.45 -7.49 -9.76
N ALA A 151 5.38 -8.20 -9.40
CA ALA A 151 4.09 -8.12 -10.09
C ALA A 151 3.34 -6.80 -9.81
N ASN A 152 3.78 -6.04 -8.81
CA ASN A 152 3.22 -4.74 -8.47
C ASN A 152 3.77 -3.64 -9.40
N THR A 153 3.03 -3.34 -10.48
CA THR A 153 3.29 -2.25 -11.43
C THR A 153 2.18 -1.22 -11.36
#